data_AF-A0A842U0L9-F1
#
_entry.id   AF-A0A842U0L9-F1
#
_cell.length_a   1.000
_cell.length_b   1.000
_cell.length_c   1.000
_cell.angle_alpha   90.00
_cell.angle_beta   90.00
_cell.angle_gamma   90.00
#
_symmetry.space_group_name_H-M   'P 1'
#
loop_
_entity.id
_entity.type
_entity.pdbx_description
1 polymer ?
#
loop_
_entity_poly.entity_id
_entity_poly.type
_entity_poly.pdbx_seq_one_letter_code
_entity_poly.pdbx_strand_id
1 'polypeptide(L)'
;MPELPKEIWKDRIENELKSLKRLNVLEKDSIVHGENSVEFIINVKAVGFILEDGKEGIDIVPKKIHRIFLKLNRAFPYPGGIDFSWYSNIFHPNIHPVNLPSGEPGTGYICLNVLKKWSRLSDLETTVKALQMLVEHPNPEDPLNYPICSEATEFFKQNTMEDLMEQYNLESLEEEDTDDDIIIIED
;
A
#
# COMPACT_ATOMS: atom_id res chain seq x y z
N MET A 1 -24.48 6.35 10.91
CA MET A 1 -23.36 5.37 10.94
C MET A 1 -22.80 5.38 12.36
N PRO A 2 -22.43 4.24 12.98
CA PRO A 2 -21.93 4.24 14.35
C PRO A 2 -20.61 5.02 14.47
N GLU A 3 -20.41 5.69 15.59
CA GLU A 3 -19.20 6.47 15.91
C GLU A 3 -18.75 6.19 17.35
N LEU A 4 -17.44 6.28 17.58
CA LEU A 4 -16.90 6.29 18.93
C LEU A 4 -17.06 7.68 19.58
N PRO A 5 -17.14 7.75 20.93
CA PRO A 5 -16.94 9.00 21.64
C PRO A 5 -15.64 9.68 21.21
N LYS A 6 -15.66 11.01 21.07
CA LYS A 6 -14.58 11.76 20.40
C LYS A 6 -13.18 11.48 20.97
N GLU A 7 -13.05 11.41 22.29
CA GLU A 7 -11.76 11.13 22.92
C GLU A 7 -11.29 9.69 22.67
N ILE A 8 -12.21 8.71 22.72
CA ILE A 8 -11.88 7.31 22.38
C ILE A 8 -11.48 7.18 20.90
N TRP A 9 -12.12 7.94 20.02
CA TRP A 9 -11.77 7.99 18.59
C TRP A 9 -10.35 8.52 18.38
N LYS A 10 -9.98 9.62 19.05
CA LYS A 10 -8.61 10.17 19.01
C LYS A 10 -7.60 9.17 19.53
N ASP A 11 -7.85 8.59 20.72
CA ASP A 11 -6.97 7.58 21.32
C ASP A 11 -6.76 6.39 20.39
N ARG A 12 -7.84 5.92 19.74
CA ARG A 12 -7.75 4.84 18.75
C ARG A 12 -6.86 5.23 17.58
N ILE A 13 -7.03 6.41 17.00
CA ILE A 13 -6.19 6.89 15.89
C ILE A 13 -4.73 7.02 16.30
N GLU A 14 -4.45 7.60 17.46
CA GLU A 14 -3.07 7.74 17.95
C GLU A 14 -2.39 6.39 18.12
N ASN A 15 -3.12 5.37 18.56
CA ASN A 15 -2.59 4.01 18.67
C ASN A 15 -2.25 3.40 17.29
N GLU A 16 -3.09 3.63 16.28
CA GLU A 16 -2.80 3.20 14.90
C GLU A 16 -1.57 3.92 14.34
N LEU A 17 -1.50 5.24 14.50
CA LEU A 17 -0.36 6.05 14.04
C LEU A 17 0.94 5.64 14.74
N LYS A 18 0.89 5.28 16.03
CA LYS A 18 2.04 4.70 16.74
C LYS A 18 2.47 3.36 16.13
N SER A 19 1.53 2.49 15.75
CA SER A 19 1.88 1.23 15.06
C SER A 19 2.55 1.49 13.72
N LEU A 20 1.98 2.37 12.90
CA LEU A 20 2.55 2.71 11.59
C LEU A 20 3.95 3.35 11.69
N LYS A 21 4.19 4.16 12.72
CA LYS A 21 5.52 4.71 13.01
C LYS A 21 6.53 3.61 13.37
N ARG A 22 6.14 2.63 14.19
CA ARG A 22 7.01 1.49 14.52
C ARG A 22 7.37 0.64 13.30
N LEU A 23 6.44 0.50 12.35
CA LEU A 23 6.69 -0.19 11.08
C LEU A 23 7.54 0.63 10.10
N ASN A 24 7.88 1.88 10.43
CA ASN A 24 8.62 2.80 9.55
C ASN A 24 8.00 2.94 8.15
N VAL A 25 6.65 2.94 8.08
CA VAL A 25 5.89 3.11 6.82
C VAL A 25 5.24 4.48 6.73
N LEU A 26 5.14 5.26 7.80
CA LEU A 26 4.50 6.57 7.76
C LEU A 26 5.39 7.59 7.02
N GLU A 27 4.86 8.24 5.99
CA GLU A 27 5.59 9.30 5.28
C GLU A 27 5.79 10.52 6.19
N LYS A 28 7.02 11.03 6.23
CA LYS A 28 7.40 12.17 7.06
C LYS A 28 6.52 13.39 6.72
N ASP A 29 6.04 14.07 7.76
CA ASP A 29 5.23 15.29 7.66
C ASP A 29 3.92 15.14 6.84
N SER A 30 3.45 13.91 6.60
CA SER A 30 2.23 13.66 5.82
C SER A 30 0.94 13.73 6.63
N ILE A 31 1.00 13.71 7.97
CA ILE A 31 -0.20 13.68 8.81
C ILE A 31 -0.87 15.06 8.83
N VAL A 32 -2.15 15.08 8.44
CA VAL A 32 -3.03 16.24 8.52
C VAL A 32 -4.21 15.92 9.42
N HIS A 33 -4.36 16.68 10.51
CA HIS A 33 -5.49 16.56 11.43
C HIS A 33 -6.60 17.53 11.02
N GLY A 34 -7.76 16.98 10.63
CA GLY A 34 -9.01 17.71 10.48
C GLY A 34 -9.86 17.65 11.74
N GLU A 35 -10.97 18.39 11.76
CA GLU A 35 -11.92 18.37 12.89
C GLU A 35 -12.51 16.97 13.12
N ASN A 36 -12.79 16.27 12.01
CA ASN A 36 -13.49 15.00 11.96
C ASN A 36 -12.77 13.96 11.08
N SER A 37 -11.49 14.17 10.82
CA SER A 37 -10.68 13.24 10.05
C SER A 37 -9.20 13.36 10.39
N VAL A 38 -8.45 12.30 10.09
CA VAL A 38 -6.99 12.33 10.03
C VAL A 38 -6.57 11.71 8.70
N GLU A 39 -5.74 12.44 7.96
CA GLU A 39 -5.26 12.07 6.63
C GLU A 39 -3.74 11.91 6.69
N PHE A 40 -3.18 10.93 5.98
CA PHE A 40 -1.74 10.70 5.93
C PHE A 40 -1.35 9.79 4.76
N ILE A 41 -0.05 9.73 4.48
CA ILE A 41 0.52 8.84 3.46
C ILE A 41 1.35 7.76 4.15
N ILE A 42 1.21 6.53 3.68
CA ILE A 42 2.12 5.43 4.01
C ILE A 42 2.91 4.99 2.78
N ASN A 43 4.12 4.50 3.04
CA ASN A 43 5.07 3.90 2.11
C ASN A 43 5.09 2.39 2.36
N VAL A 44 4.35 1.65 1.54
CA VAL A 44 4.36 0.19 1.56
C VAL A 44 5.64 -0.29 0.87
N LYS A 45 6.49 -1.01 1.62
CA LYS A 45 7.70 -1.65 1.12
C LYS A 45 7.34 -3.05 0.62
N ALA A 46 7.31 -3.24 -0.69
CA ALA A 46 6.96 -4.49 -1.35
C ALA A 46 7.52 -4.45 -2.77
N VAL A 47 7.95 -5.59 -3.31
CA VAL A 47 8.45 -5.67 -4.69
C VAL A 47 7.27 -5.79 -5.64
N GLY A 48 7.00 -4.71 -6.38
CA GLY A 48 6.05 -4.68 -7.49
C GLY A 48 6.68 -4.13 -8.76
N PHE A 49 5.85 -3.88 -9.77
CA PHE A 49 6.29 -3.38 -11.07
C PHE A 49 5.54 -2.11 -11.46
N ILE A 50 6.16 -1.27 -12.28
CA ILE A 50 5.54 -0.11 -12.93
C ILE A 50 5.78 -0.18 -14.42
N LEU A 51 4.89 0.42 -15.21
CA LEU A 51 5.16 0.68 -16.62
C LEU A 51 6.16 1.85 -16.74
N GLU A 52 7.21 1.65 -17.55
CA GLU A 52 8.12 2.71 -17.97
C GLU A 52 7.54 3.42 -19.21
N ASP A 53 7.49 4.75 -19.20
CA ASP A 53 7.01 5.52 -20.34
C ASP A 53 8.02 5.50 -21.49
N GLY A 54 7.54 5.30 -22.72
CA GLY A 54 8.29 5.69 -23.94
C GLY A 54 8.81 4.56 -24.85
N LYS A 55 8.34 3.31 -24.71
CA LYS A 55 8.65 2.23 -25.67
C LYS A 55 7.38 1.57 -26.22
N GLU A 56 7.46 1.02 -27.43
CA GLU A 56 6.40 0.16 -27.99
C GLU A 56 6.42 -1.19 -27.25
N GLY A 57 5.28 -1.57 -26.65
CA GLY A 57 5.12 -2.80 -25.89
C GLY A 57 5.02 -2.59 -24.37
N ILE A 58 4.90 -3.69 -23.63
CA ILE A 58 4.90 -3.68 -22.16
C ILE A 58 6.35 -3.66 -21.70
N ASP A 59 6.81 -2.51 -21.23
CA ASP A 59 8.10 -2.38 -20.55
C ASP A 59 7.87 -2.08 -19.07
N ILE A 60 8.28 -3.02 -18.21
CA ILE A 60 8.08 -2.91 -16.77
C ILE A 60 9.41 -2.78 -16.05
N VAL A 61 9.43 -1.98 -15.00
CA VAL A 61 10.60 -1.87 -14.12
C VAL A 61 10.20 -2.13 -12.67
N PRO A 62 11.06 -2.77 -11.88
CA PRO A 62 10.76 -3.08 -10.50
C PRO A 62 10.69 -1.81 -9.65
N LYS A 63 9.78 -1.83 -8.69
CA LYS A 63 9.58 -0.75 -7.72
C LYS A 63 9.35 -1.36 -6.33
N LYS A 64 10.09 -0.85 -5.35
CA LYS A 64 10.09 -1.39 -3.98
C LYS A 64 9.25 -0.59 -2.98
N ILE A 65 8.88 0.65 -3.33
CA ILE A 65 8.18 1.57 -2.42
C ILE A 65 6.95 2.13 -3.13
N HIS A 66 5.81 1.95 -2.48
CA HIS A 66 4.51 2.38 -3.00
C HIS A 66 3.79 3.30 -2.03
N ARG A 67 3.31 4.43 -2.55
CA ARG A 67 2.63 5.48 -1.77
C ARG A 67 1.14 5.25 -1.77
N ILE A 68 0.55 5.22 -0.59
CA ILE A 68 -0.89 5.05 -0.39
C ILE A 68 -1.38 6.16 0.53
N PHE A 69 -2.41 6.86 0.09
CA PHE A 69 -3.12 7.84 0.89
C PHE A 69 -4.21 7.16 1.71
N LEU A 70 -4.30 7.53 2.98
CA LEU A 70 -5.32 7.07 3.91
C LEU A 70 -6.07 8.27 4.49
N LYS A 71 -7.38 8.09 4.64
CA LYS A 71 -8.24 9.01 5.38
C LYS A 71 -9.05 8.23 6.41
N LEU A 72 -8.85 8.56 7.68
CA LEU A 72 -9.66 8.07 8.79
C LEU A 72 -10.71 9.13 9.12
N ASN A 73 -11.99 8.81 9.01
CA ASN A 73 -13.08 9.72 9.36
C ASN A 73 -13.70 9.37 10.74
N ARG A 74 -14.71 10.10 11.20
CA ARG A 74 -15.32 9.89 12.53
C ARG A 74 -15.96 8.53 12.77
N ALA A 75 -16.30 7.81 11.71
CA ALA A 75 -16.80 6.45 11.81
C ALA A 75 -15.69 5.41 12.02
N PHE A 76 -14.40 5.76 11.90
CA PHE A 76 -13.31 4.84 12.25
C PHE A 76 -13.46 4.36 13.71
N PRO A 77 -13.31 3.05 14.03
CA PRO A 77 -12.86 1.94 13.19
C PRO A 77 -14.00 1.10 12.59
N TYR A 78 -15.22 1.62 12.50
CA TYR A 78 -16.34 0.91 11.88
C TYR A 78 -16.23 0.91 10.34
N PRO A 79 -16.93 -0.01 9.64
CA PRO A 79 -17.00 -0.02 8.18
C PRO A 79 -17.40 1.36 7.62
N GLY A 80 -16.72 1.82 6.57
CA GLY A 80 -16.87 3.16 6.00
C GLY A 80 -16.13 4.27 6.77
N GLY A 81 -15.41 3.92 7.84
CA GLY A 81 -14.59 4.84 8.63
C GLY A 81 -13.20 5.13 8.05
N ILE A 82 -12.82 4.42 6.99
CA ILE A 82 -11.49 4.46 6.41
C ILE A 82 -11.57 4.42 4.89
N ASP A 83 -10.84 5.33 4.25
CA ASP A 83 -10.68 5.39 2.80
C ASP A 83 -9.20 5.17 2.44
N PHE A 84 -8.98 4.45 1.34
CA PHE A 84 -7.65 4.18 0.78
C PHE A 84 -7.57 4.67 -0.66
N SER A 85 -6.42 5.19 -1.06
CA SER A 85 -6.15 5.51 -2.45
C SER A 85 -4.70 5.24 -2.80
N TRP A 86 -4.46 4.39 -3.79
CA TRP A 86 -3.12 4.07 -4.27
C TRP A 86 -2.56 5.23 -5.11
N TYR A 87 -1.55 5.94 -4.62
CA TYR A 87 -1.08 7.17 -5.25
C TYR A 87 0.06 6.95 -6.24
N SER A 88 1.03 6.09 -5.92
CA SER A 88 2.18 5.88 -6.81
C SER A 88 1.82 5.01 -8.02
N ASN A 89 2.45 5.24 -9.18
CA ASN A 89 2.36 4.32 -10.32
C ASN A 89 2.64 2.87 -9.88
N ILE A 90 1.83 1.93 -10.39
CA ILE A 90 1.93 0.49 -10.26
C ILE A 90 1.25 -0.19 -11.46
N PHE A 91 1.87 -1.22 -12.00
CA PHE A 91 1.29 -2.12 -12.99
C PHE A 91 0.79 -3.37 -12.27
N HIS A 92 -0.52 -3.46 -12.05
CA HIS A 92 -1.10 -4.49 -11.19
C HIS A 92 -2.56 -4.82 -11.55
N PRO A 93 -2.97 -6.11 -11.54
CA PRO A 93 -4.34 -6.51 -11.89
C PRO A 93 -5.38 -6.04 -10.86
N ASN A 94 -5.02 -5.93 -9.58
CA ASN A 94 -5.96 -5.61 -8.50
C ASN A 94 -5.85 -4.17 -7.95
N ILE A 95 -5.02 -3.32 -8.56
CA ILE A 95 -4.77 -1.94 -8.10
C ILE A 95 -4.82 -0.99 -9.30
N HIS A 96 -5.66 0.04 -9.22
CA HIS A 96 -5.72 1.11 -10.22
C HIS A 96 -5.12 2.38 -9.61
N PRO A 97 -3.87 2.77 -9.96
CA PRO A 97 -3.21 3.90 -9.30
C PRO A 97 -3.84 5.24 -9.67
N VAL A 98 -3.71 6.26 -8.82
CA VAL A 98 -4.11 7.64 -9.13
C VAL A 98 -3.22 8.22 -10.23
N ASN A 99 -1.91 7.98 -10.14
CA ASN A 99 -0.96 8.45 -11.14
C ASN A 99 -0.76 7.37 -12.21
N LEU A 100 -1.45 7.52 -13.34
CA LEU A 100 -1.26 6.67 -14.52
C LEU A 100 -0.08 7.17 -15.37
N PRO A 101 0.62 6.28 -16.10
CA PRO A 101 1.66 6.65 -17.05
C PRO A 101 1.14 7.56 -18.18
N SER A 102 -0.11 7.37 -18.61
CA SER A 102 -0.76 8.20 -19.64
C SER A 102 -0.91 9.69 -19.27
N GLY A 103 -0.71 10.04 -18.00
CA GLY A 103 -0.96 11.38 -17.47
C GLY A 103 -2.43 11.67 -17.16
N GLU A 104 -3.36 10.75 -17.47
CA GLU A 104 -4.75 10.84 -17.04
C GLU A 104 -4.90 10.45 -15.56
N PRO A 105 -5.86 11.03 -14.83
CA PRO A 105 -6.09 10.67 -13.44
C PRO A 105 -6.75 9.28 -13.34
N GLY A 106 -6.08 8.36 -12.66
CA GLY A 106 -6.70 7.10 -12.25
C GLY A 106 -7.50 7.23 -10.95
N THR A 107 -8.06 6.12 -10.47
CA THR A 107 -9.03 6.14 -9.35
C THR A 107 -8.42 5.89 -7.98
N GLY A 108 -7.21 5.35 -7.90
CA GLY A 108 -6.59 4.91 -6.65
C GLY A 108 -7.23 3.66 -6.04
N TYR A 109 -8.16 3.00 -6.74
CA TYR A 109 -8.94 1.90 -6.18
C TYR A 109 -8.11 0.63 -5.99
N ILE A 110 -8.34 -0.06 -4.88
CA ILE A 110 -7.62 -1.28 -4.49
C ILE A 110 -8.65 -2.39 -4.26
N CYS A 111 -8.55 -3.50 -4.99
CA CYS A 111 -9.36 -4.70 -4.71
C CYS A 111 -8.73 -5.50 -3.57
N LEU A 112 -8.95 -5.07 -2.32
CA LEU A 112 -8.48 -5.81 -1.16
C LEU A 112 -9.68 -6.41 -0.41
N ASN A 113 -9.75 -7.74 -0.34
CA ASN A 113 -10.79 -8.44 0.42
C ASN A 113 -10.81 -8.06 1.91
N VAL A 114 -9.66 -7.61 2.46
CA VAL A 114 -9.56 -7.07 3.82
C VAL A 114 -10.40 -5.79 3.97
N LEU A 115 -10.47 -4.92 2.94
CA LEU A 115 -11.32 -3.74 2.97
C LEU A 115 -12.81 -4.11 2.90
N LYS A 116 -13.15 -5.14 2.12
CA LYS A 116 -14.52 -5.67 2.05
C LYS A 116 -14.99 -6.28 3.38
N LYS A 117 -14.07 -6.79 4.20
CA LYS A 117 -14.34 -7.42 5.51
C LYS A 117 -13.93 -6.55 6.69
N TRP A 118 -13.74 -5.24 6.48
CA TRP A 118 -13.31 -4.34 7.52
C TRP A 118 -14.21 -4.45 8.75
N SER A 119 -13.61 -4.54 9.92
CA SER A 119 -14.33 -4.61 11.20
C SER A 119 -13.66 -3.72 12.23
N ARG A 120 -14.34 -3.49 13.35
CA ARG A 120 -13.78 -2.72 14.48
C ARG A 120 -12.50 -3.34 15.08
N LEU A 121 -12.24 -4.62 14.79
CA LEU A 121 -11.05 -5.35 15.22
C LEU A 121 -9.92 -5.30 14.19
N SER A 122 -10.18 -4.79 12.99
CA SER A 122 -9.14 -4.53 12.00
C SER A 122 -8.24 -3.38 12.48
N ASP A 123 -6.95 -3.46 12.16
CA ASP A 123 -5.93 -2.46 12.47
C ASP A 123 -5.09 -2.13 11.22
N LEU A 124 -4.39 -1.00 11.25
CA LEU A 124 -3.62 -0.53 10.09
C LEU A 124 -2.34 -1.33 9.88
N GLU A 125 -1.77 -1.96 10.91
CA GLU A 125 -0.59 -2.81 10.77
C GLU A 125 -0.87 -4.05 9.93
N THR A 126 -1.94 -4.78 10.27
CA THR A 126 -2.42 -5.94 9.51
C THR A 126 -2.80 -5.52 8.10
N THR A 127 -3.34 -4.31 7.93
CA THR A 127 -3.66 -3.77 6.62
C THR A 127 -2.42 -3.50 5.78
N VAL A 128 -1.35 -2.95 6.36
CA VAL A 128 -0.05 -2.77 5.68
C VAL A 128 0.47 -4.11 5.19
N LYS A 129 0.49 -5.15 6.03
CA LYS A 129 0.93 -6.50 5.66
C LYS A 129 0.09 -7.08 4.53
N ALA A 130 -1.23 -6.92 4.58
CA ALA A 130 -2.12 -7.36 3.52
C ALA A 130 -1.88 -6.62 2.19
N LEU A 131 -1.52 -5.34 2.23
CA LEU A 131 -1.15 -4.56 1.04
C LEU A 131 0.19 -5.00 0.46
N GLN A 132 1.18 -5.32 1.31
CA GLN A 132 2.46 -5.90 0.86
C GLN A 132 2.23 -7.22 0.12
N MET A 133 1.48 -8.14 0.76
CA MET A 133 1.12 -9.41 0.14
C MET A 133 0.34 -9.24 -1.17
N LEU A 134 -0.53 -8.22 -1.27
CA LEU A 134 -1.25 -7.97 -2.52
C LEU A 134 -0.30 -7.58 -3.65
N VAL A 135 0.69 -6.73 -3.38
CA VAL A 135 1.69 -6.31 -4.37
C VAL A 135 2.57 -7.48 -4.81
N GLU A 136 3.03 -8.29 -3.85
CA GLU A 136 3.96 -9.40 -4.09
C GLU A 136 3.27 -10.65 -4.65
N HIS A 137 1.94 -10.72 -4.52
CA HIS A 137 1.13 -11.81 -5.06
C HIS A 137 -0.09 -11.27 -5.84
N PRO A 138 0.14 -10.71 -7.05
CA PRO A 138 -0.93 -10.27 -7.92
C PRO A 138 -1.93 -11.41 -8.19
N ASN A 139 -3.23 -11.10 -8.19
CA ASN A 139 -4.28 -12.07 -8.47
C ASN A 139 -4.96 -11.77 -9.83
N PRO A 140 -4.49 -12.36 -10.94
CA PRO A 140 -5.09 -12.15 -12.27
C PRO A 140 -6.48 -12.80 -12.42
N GLU A 141 -6.92 -13.65 -11.49
CA GLU A 141 -8.24 -14.30 -11.54
C GLU A 141 -9.38 -13.41 -11.02
N ASP A 142 -9.08 -12.34 -10.29
CA ASP A 142 -10.07 -11.34 -9.80
C ASP A 142 -9.60 -9.89 -10.05
N PRO A 143 -9.40 -9.49 -11.33
CA PRO A 143 -8.83 -8.20 -11.65
C PRO A 143 -9.85 -7.06 -11.56
N LEU A 144 -9.34 -5.83 -11.45
CA LEU A 144 -10.16 -4.65 -11.62
C LEU A 144 -10.48 -4.41 -13.11
N ASN A 145 -11.68 -3.90 -13.38
CA ASN A 145 -12.14 -3.61 -14.73
C ASN A 145 -11.65 -2.22 -15.23
N TYR A 146 -10.33 -2.04 -15.30
CA TYR A 146 -9.69 -0.86 -15.90
C TYR A 146 -8.66 -1.30 -16.95
N PRO A 147 -8.43 -0.53 -18.04
CA PRO A 147 -7.54 -0.95 -19.13
C PRO A 147 -6.15 -1.42 -18.68
N ILE A 148 -5.45 -0.63 -17.85
CA ILE A 148 -4.12 -0.98 -17.31
C ILE A 148 -4.16 -2.24 -16.43
N CYS A 149 -5.26 -2.45 -15.69
CA CYS A 149 -5.43 -3.64 -14.86
C CYS A 149 -5.67 -4.88 -15.71
N SER A 150 -6.46 -4.77 -16.79
CA SER A 150 -6.66 -5.85 -17.76
C SER A 150 -5.37 -6.23 -18.50
N GLU A 151 -4.55 -5.24 -18.84
CA GLU A 151 -3.23 -5.49 -19.43
C GLU A 151 -2.30 -6.20 -18.43
N ALA A 152 -2.28 -5.74 -17.17
CA ALA A 152 -1.56 -6.43 -16.10
C ALA A 152 -2.06 -7.86 -15.88
N THR A 153 -3.37 -8.11 -16.00
CA THR A 153 -3.93 -9.46 -15.92
C THR A 153 -3.34 -10.38 -16.97
N GLU A 154 -3.34 -9.97 -18.23
CA GLU A 154 -2.82 -10.82 -19.31
C GLU A 154 -1.30 -11.02 -19.17
N PHE A 155 -0.58 -10.01 -18.69
CA PHE A 155 0.85 -10.12 -18.38
C PHE A 155 1.13 -11.13 -17.26
N PHE A 156 0.48 -11.00 -16.09
CA PHE A 156 0.73 -11.85 -14.91
C PHE A 156 0.14 -13.27 -15.05
N LYS A 157 -0.73 -13.53 -16.03
CA LYS A 157 -1.09 -14.91 -16.41
C LYS A 157 0.06 -15.66 -17.09
N GLN A 158 1.00 -14.93 -17.69
CA GLN A 158 2.11 -15.50 -18.47
C GLN A 158 3.46 -15.37 -17.75
N ASN A 159 3.55 -14.48 -16.77
CA ASN A 159 4.78 -14.18 -16.04
C ASN A 159 4.49 -14.21 -14.54
N THR A 160 5.08 -15.15 -13.81
CA THR A 160 4.92 -15.19 -12.35
C THR A 160 5.82 -14.16 -11.68
N MET A 161 5.50 -13.78 -10.46
CA MET A 161 6.38 -12.89 -9.67
C MET A 161 7.76 -13.52 -9.44
N GLU A 162 7.83 -14.85 -9.31
CA GLU A 162 9.09 -15.59 -9.15
C GLU A 162 9.98 -15.44 -10.40
N ASP A 163 9.41 -15.67 -11.59
CA ASP A 163 10.13 -15.52 -12.87
C ASP A 163 10.69 -14.10 -13.04
N LEU A 164 9.88 -13.10 -12.67
CA LEU A 164 10.26 -11.69 -12.79
C LEU A 164 11.33 -11.30 -11.77
N MET A 165 11.25 -11.79 -10.53
CA MET A 165 12.30 -11.56 -9.54
C MET A 165 13.64 -12.13 -10.00
N GLU A 166 13.65 -13.32 -10.60
CA GLU A 166 14.85 -13.91 -11.21
C GLU A 166 15.35 -13.07 -12.39
N GLN A 167 14.46 -12.70 -13.32
CA GLN A 167 14.80 -11.90 -14.50
C GLN A 167 15.49 -10.57 -14.13
N TYR A 168 15.02 -9.90 -13.08
CA TYR A 168 15.55 -8.61 -12.62
C TYR A 168 16.64 -8.74 -11.54
N ASN A 169 17.06 -9.97 -11.20
CA ASN A 169 18.02 -10.25 -10.13
C ASN A 169 17.66 -9.55 -8.81
N LEU A 170 16.38 -9.64 -8.45
CA LEU A 170 15.81 -9.08 -7.23
C LEU A 170 15.79 -10.19 -6.17
N GLU A 171 16.89 -10.35 -5.45
CA GLU A 171 16.91 -11.21 -4.27
C GLU A 171 15.86 -10.72 -3.25
N SER A 172 15.18 -11.68 -2.60
CA SER A 172 14.16 -11.45 -1.59
C SER A 172 14.69 -10.53 -0.48
N LEU A 173 13.85 -9.61 -0.01
CA LEU A 173 14.13 -8.73 1.11
C LEU A 173 14.17 -9.55 2.42
N GLU A 174 15.25 -10.29 2.66
CA GLU A 174 15.62 -10.75 4.00
C GLU A 174 16.92 -10.05 4.41
N GLU A 175 16.77 -9.17 5.42
CA GLU A 175 17.81 -8.68 6.33
C GLU A 175 18.82 -7.60 5.83
N GLU A 176 18.39 -6.33 5.89
CA GLU A 176 19.25 -5.24 6.37
C GLU A 176 18.49 -4.49 7.48
N ASP A 177 18.34 -5.14 8.65
CA ASP A 177 17.96 -4.51 9.92
C ASP A 177 18.76 -5.17 11.07
N THR A 178 20.01 -5.54 10.81
CA THR A 178 20.97 -5.96 11.84
C THR A 178 22.26 -5.15 11.72
N ASP A 179 22.63 -4.60 12.87
CA ASP A 179 23.91 -3.99 13.21
C ASP A 179 24.20 -2.58 12.67
N ASP A 180 23.79 -1.57 13.45
CA ASP A 180 24.71 -0.47 13.78
C ASP A 180 24.47 0.01 15.23
N ASP A 181 25.58 0.01 15.99
CA ASP A 181 25.85 0.67 17.28
C ASP A 181 25.40 0.02 18.61
N ILE A 182 25.95 -1.15 18.92
CA ILE A 182 26.40 -1.41 20.31
C ILE A 182 27.74 -0.67 20.51
N ILE A 183 27.70 0.53 21.09
CA ILE A 183 28.89 1.16 21.64
C ILE A 183 29.24 0.44 22.95
N ILE A 184 30.21 -0.48 22.89
CA ILE A 184 30.91 -0.92 24.11
C ILE A 184 31.86 0.21 24.48
N ILE A 185 31.51 0.97 25.52
CA ILE A 185 32.48 1.80 26.24
C ILE A 185 33.16 0.88 27.24
N GLU A 186 34.41 0.50 26.96
CA GLU A 186 35.31 0.00 27.98
C GLU A 186 35.94 1.20 28.70
N ASP A 187 35.67 1.33 29.99
CA ASP A 187 36.47 2.10 30.96
C ASP A 187 37.31 1.13 31.81
#